data_AF-A0A257NVE7-F1
#
_entry.id   AF-A0A257NVE7-F1
#
_cell.length_a   1.000
_cell.length_b   1.000
_cell.length_c   1.000
_cell.angle_alpha   90.00
_cell.angle_beta   90.00
_cell.angle_gamma   90.00
#
_symmetry.space_group_name_H-M   'P 1'
#
loop_
_entity.id
_entity.type
_entity.pdbx_description
1 polymer ?
#
loop_
_entity_poly.entity_id
_entity_poly.type
_entity_poly.pdbx_seq_one_letter_code
_entity_poly.pdbx_strand_id
1 'polypeptide(L)' 'IYQSAEKAVQEMSGQEGAKALALDDSRVKKYAPVTKGFDENIGKYSALAYLEAESASF' A
#
# COMPACT_ATOMS: atom_id res chain seq x y z
N ILE A 1 1.11 -1.83 4.91
CA ILE A 1 0.54 -1.69 3.55
C ILE A 1 -0.98 -1.85 3.52
N TYR A 2 -1.59 -2.86 4.15
CA TYR A 2 -3.06 -3.02 4.14
C TYR A 2 -3.82 -1.80 4.72
N GLN A 3 -3.41 -1.28 5.87
CA GLN A 3 -4.01 -0.06 6.44
C GLN A 3 -3.87 1.17 5.54
N SER A 4 -2.77 1.26 4.78
CA SER A 4 -2.57 2.31 3.77
C SER A 4 -3.55 2.15 2.61
N ALA A 5 -3.87 0.91 2.22
CA ALA A 5 -4.87 0.60 1.21
C ALA A 5 -6.30 0.90 1.68
N GLU A 6 -6.67 0.54 2.91
CA GLU A 6 -7.99 0.91 3.49
C GLU A 6 -8.19 2.42 3.48
N LYS A 7 -7.16 3.17 3.91
CA LYS A 7 -7.19 4.64 3.87
C LYS A 7 -7.30 5.16 2.44
N ALA A 8 -6.60 4.56 1.49
CA ALA A 8 -6.67 4.95 0.09
C ALA A 8 -8.06 4.76 -0.52
N VAL A 9 -8.76 3.68 -0.15
CA VAL A 9 -10.17 3.42 -0.54
C VAL A 9 -11.09 4.48 0.05
N GLN A 10 -10.95 4.79 1.34
CA GLN A 10 -11.72 5.85 2.01
C GLN A 10 -11.51 7.22 1.36
N GLU A 11 -10.28 7.53 0.94
CA GLU A 11 -9.92 8.78 0.28
C GLU A 11 -10.17 8.77 -1.25
N MET A 12 -10.69 7.67 -1.82
CA MET A 12 -10.87 7.46 -3.27
C MET A 12 -9.61 7.79 -4.09
N SER A 13 -8.44 7.51 -3.51
CA SER A 13 -7.13 7.87 -4.09
C SER A 13 -6.55 6.79 -5.01
N GLY A 14 -7.24 5.65 -5.14
CA GLY A 14 -6.85 4.54 -6.01
C GLY A 14 -5.57 3.82 -5.55
N GLN A 15 -5.07 2.93 -6.42
CA GLN A 15 -3.89 2.11 -6.15
C GLN A 15 -2.61 2.94 -5.97
N GLU A 16 -2.46 4.03 -6.72
CA GLU A 16 -1.31 4.94 -6.59
C GLU A 16 -1.31 5.66 -5.22
N GLY A 17 -2.49 6.06 -4.72
CA GLY A 17 -2.64 6.59 -3.37
C GLY A 17 -2.28 5.57 -2.30
N ALA A 18 -2.70 4.31 -2.46
CA ALA A 18 -2.33 3.22 -1.55
C ALA A 18 -0.80 3.01 -1.49
N LYS A 19 -0.12 3.06 -2.64
CA LYS A 19 1.34 2.97 -2.71
C LYS A 19 2.02 4.16 -2.04
N ALA A 20 1.54 5.38 -2.29
CA ALA A 20 2.10 6.58 -1.67
C ALA A 20 1.97 6.55 -0.14
N LEU A 21 0.79 6.19 0.37
CA LEU A 21 0.54 6.03 1.81
C LEU A 21 1.35 4.87 2.41
N ALA A 22 1.56 3.79 1.66
CA ALA A 22 2.42 2.68 2.06
C ALA A 22 3.89 3.12 2.18
N LEU A 23 4.39 3.91 1.22
CA LEU A 23 5.76 4.45 1.26
C LEU A 23 5.96 5.47 2.38
N ASP A 24 4.90 6.17 2.79
CA ASP A 24 4.98 7.14 3.90
C ASP A 24 4.95 6.50 5.30
N ASP A 25 4.40 5.28 5.41
CA ASP A 25 4.26 4.53 6.66
C ASP A 25 5.62 4.22 7.32
N SER A 26 5.78 4.65 8.57
CA SER A 26 7.03 4.47 9.32
C SER A 26 7.45 3.00 9.48
N ARG A 27 6.48 2.07 9.52
CA ARG A 27 6.75 0.63 9.57
C ARG A 27 7.35 0.14 8.26
N VAL A 28 6.85 0.66 7.14
CA VAL A 28 7.37 0.33 5.80
C VAL A 28 8.74 0.93 5.62
N LYS A 29 8.92 2.23 5.93
CA LYS A 29 10.23 2.91 5.88
C LYS A 29 11.30 2.20 6.71
N LYS A 30 10.95 1.65 7.87
CA LYS A 30 11.86 0.91 8.74
C LYS A 30 12.44 -0.35 8.07
N TYR A 31 11.62 -1.08 7.30
CA TYR A 31 12.04 -2.36 6.71
C TYR A 31 12.45 -2.25 5.24
N ALA A 32 12.02 -1.21 4.52
CA ALA A 32 12.33 -0.99 3.11
C ALA A 32 13.82 -1.18 2.76
N PRO A 33 14.80 -0.64 3.53
CA PRO A 33 16.22 -0.77 3.18
C PRO A 33 16.79 -2.20 3.31
N VAL A 34 16.15 -3.05 4.12
CA VAL A 34 16.61 -4.42 4.40
C VAL A 34 15.79 -5.49 3.67
N THR A 35 14.64 -5.09 3.12
CA THR A 35 13.78 -5.97 2.32
C THR A 35 14.32 -6.08 0.89
N LYS A 36 14.82 -7.27 0.53
CA LYS A 36 15.28 -7.54 -0.84
C LYS A 36 14.14 -7.42 -1.85
N GLY A 37 14.39 -6.73 -2.96
CA GLY A 37 13.39 -6.51 -4.01
C GLY A 37 12.22 -5.61 -3.57
N PHE A 38 12.41 -4.77 -2.54
CA PHE A 38 11.36 -3.87 -2.05
C PHE A 38 10.80 -2.97 -3.17
N ASP A 39 11.68 -2.25 -3.86
CA ASP A 39 11.28 -1.27 -4.89
C ASP A 39 10.55 -1.92 -6.08
N GLU A 40 10.93 -3.15 -6.43
CA GLU A 40 10.34 -3.92 -7.52
C GLU A 40 8.93 -4.44 -7.19
N ASN A 41 8.63 -4.61 -5.90
CA ASN A 41 7.42 -5.32 -5.45
C ASN A 41 6.43 -4.45 -4.67
N ILE A 42 6.86 -3.32 -4.09
CA ILE A 42 5.98 -2.45 -3.28
C ILE A 42 4.75 -1.98 -4.05
N GLY A 43 4.88 -1.69 -5.35
CA GLY A 43 3.76 -1.32 -6.20
C GLY A 43 2.73 -2.46 -6.35
N LYS A 44 3.21 -3.68 -6.60
CA LYS A 44 2.35 -4.87 -6.77
C LYS A 44 1.57 -5.18 -5.49
N TYR A 45 2.27 -5.18 -4.35
CA TYR A 45 1.64 -5.48 -3.06
C TYR A 45 0.69 -4.37 -2.59
N SER A 46 1.00 -3.10 -2.87
CA SER A 46 0.10 -1.99 -2.55
C SER A 46 -1.16 -2.03 -3.42
N ALA A 47 -1.03 -2.34 -4.71
CA ALA A 47 -2.16 -2.51 -5.62
C ALA A 47 -3.05 -3.70 -5.23
N LEU A 48 -2.45 -4.85 -4.88
CA LEU A 48 -3.19 -6.02 -4.40
C LEU A 48 -3.98 -5.69 -3.13
N ALA A 49 -3.32 -5.06 -2.14
CA ALA A 49 -3.97 -4.66 -0.89
C ALA A 49 -5.11 -3.66 -1.12
N TYR A 50 -4.96 -2.74 -2.08
CA TYR A 50 -6.04 -1.82 -2.46
C TYR A 50 -7.25 -2.57 -3.01
N LEU A 51 -7.06 -3.50 -3.95
CA LEU A 51 -8.15 -4.27 -4.54
C LEU A 51 -8.87 -5.14 -3.50
N GLU A 52 -8.12 -5.73 -2.57
CA GLU A 52 -8.69 -6.49 -1.45
C GLU A 52 -9.49 -5.59 -0.50
N ALA A 53 -8.97 -4.42 -0.15
CA ALA A 53 -9.65 -3.46 0.73
C ALA A 53 -10.89 -2.86 0.08
N GLU A 54 -10.84 -2.56 -1.22
CA GLU A 54 -11.98 -2.08 -2.01
C GLU A 54 -13.07 -3.15 -2.03
N SER A 55 -12.72 -4.39 -2.37
CA SER A 55 -13.67 -5.52 -2.40
C SER A 55 -14.28 -5.84 -1.03
N ALA A 56 -13.57 -5.59 0.07
CA ALA A 56 -14.09 -5.79 1.42
C ALA A 56 -15.01 -4.65 1.91
N SER A 57 -14.97 -3.49 1.24
CA SER A 57 -15.75 -2.30 1.58
C SER A 57 -17.08 -2.18 0.82
N PHE A 58 -17.33 -3.05 -0.16
CA PHE A 58 -18.53 -3.11 -0.99
C PHE A 58 -19.23 -4.48 -0.88
#